data_AF-A0A0F2NS82-F1
#
_entry.id   AF-A0A0F2NS82-F1
#
_cell.length_a   1.000
_cell.length_b   1.000
_cell.length_c   1.000
_cell.angle_alpha   90.00
_cell.angle_beta   90.00
_cell.angle_gamma   90.00
#
_symmetry.space_group_name_H-M   'P 1'
#
loop_
_entity.id
_entity.type
_entity.pdbx_description
1 polymer ?
#
loop_
_entity_poly.entity_id
_entity_poly.type
_entity_poly.pdbx_seq_one_letter_code
_entity_poly.pdbx_strand_id
1 'polypeptide(L)'
;MKSLLFITAFFIGITFSNAQNPGNSLHFDGVNDYVSAPLPTVFSNINTSNITIETWIKPQSSVFSRVVFAQLNASNFISVSTGGSNQIYFYINNTVSAATNASLPLNQWTHVACTWNGTTQQTEVYFNGMLQTTVSGGSSSIGNDNIMTIGSRTNGAQYFNGELDELRIWDVKRSVCDINSSMNSEFTQAQPNLVAYYNFNQGVAGGNNSAVTSLLDFTTNYNGTLNNFMLGGTTSNWLNSGAVINQVNQNNGTINSIDTRAECGSLLWIDGNTYSSNNNTAIHTLVGGSVNGCDSIVTLNLTINNNSNGTDIVSACDSYTWIDNVTYTSSNNTATHTLTGANVNGCDSIVTLNLTINNSSAGTDIVSACNSYTWIDNVTYTSSNNTATHTLTGANVNGCDSVVTLNLTINNNTNGIDVISACNSYTWIDNVTYTSSNNTATHTLTGANVNGCDSIVTLNLTINNSSAGTDIVSACNSYTWIDNVTYTSSNNTATHTLTGANVNGCDSVVTLNLTINNNTNGIDVISACNSYTWIDNVT
;
A
#
# COMPACT_ATOMS: atom_id res chain seq x y z
N MET A 1 0.14 -9.61 19.76
CA MET A 1 -0.75 -8.72 20.53
C MET A 1 -2.17 -9.01 20.10
N LYS A 2 -3.03 -9.49 21.01
CA LYS A 2 -4.45 -9.76 20.73
C LYS A 2 -5.19 -8.42 20.67
N SER A 3 -5.70 -8.05 19.49
CA SER A 3 -6.53 -6.85 19.32
C SER A 3 -7.92 -7.13 19.88
N LEU A 4 -8.33 -6.31 20.84
CA LEU A 4 -9.64 -6.34 21.49
C LEU A 4 -10.62 -5.58 20.58
N LEU A 5 -11.59 -6.29 19.99
CA LEU A 5 -12.64 -5.69 19.17
C LEU A 5 -13.63 -4.96 20.10
N PHE A 6 -13.56 -3.63 20.16
CA PHE A 6 -14.58 -2.81 20.83
C PHE A 6 -15.79 -2.66 19.92
N ILE A 7 -16.89 -3.35 20.24
CA ILE A 7 -18.20 -3.08 19.66
C ILE A 7 -18.78 -1.89 20.41
N THR A 8 -18.66 -0.70 19.83
CA THR A 8 -19.42 0.48 20.29
C THR A 8 -20.87 0.33 19.86
N ALA A 9 -21.73 -0.04 20.80
CA ALA A 9 -23.19 0.08 20.64
C ALA A 9 -23.55 1.57 20.57
N PHE A 10 -23.95 2.03 19.39
CA PHE A 10 -24.47 3.38 19.21
C PHE A 10 -25.92 3.38 19.72
N PHE A 11 -26.15 3.98 20.89
CA PHE A 11 -27.50 4.32 21.33
C PHE A 11 -28.04 5.39 20.39
N ILE A 12 -28.99 5.02 19.53
CA ILE A 12 -29.80 5.98 18.78
C ILE A 12 -30.59 6.79 19.81
N GLY A 13 -30.21 8.05 19.97
CA GLY A 13 -31.00 9.03 20.72
C GLY A 13 -32.32 9.23 19.98
N ILE A 14 -33.39 8.60 20.47
CA ILE A 14 -34.75 8.94 20.07
C ILE A 14 -35.01 10.33 20.66
N THR A 15 -35.01 11.35 19.80
CA THR A 15 -35.55 12.65 20.18
C THR A 15 -37.05 12.48 20.39
N PHE A 16 -37.50 12.46 21.65
CA PHE A 16 -38.90 12.66 21.95
C PHE A 16 -39.27 14.07 21.49
N SER A 17 -40.02 14.16 20.38
CA SER A 17 -40.74 15.37 20.06
C SER A 17 -41.65 15.67 21.23
N ASN A 18 -41.55 16.89 21.79
CA ASN A 18 -42.42 17.39 22.85
C ASN A 18 -43.87 16.99 22.56
N ALA A 19 -44.48 16.18 23.42
CA ALA A 19 -45.89 15.86 23.33
C ALA A 19 -46.67 17.17 23.41
N GLN A 20 -47.22 17.63 22.28
CA GLN A 20 -48.21 18.70 22.28
C GLN A 20 -49.46 18.20 23.02
N ASN A 21 -50.17 19.14 23.65
CA ASN A 21 -51.37 18.83 24.42
C ASN A 21 -52.34 18.03 23.54
N PRO A 22 -52.87 16.87 23.99
CA PRO A 22 -53.85 16.14 23.22
C PRO A 22 -55.05 17.04 22.92
N GLY A 23 -55.71 16.80 21.79
CA GLY A 23 -56.98 17.41 21.47
C GLY A 23 -58.09 17.03 22.46
N ASN A 24 -59.33 17.18 22.04
CA ASN A 24 -60.51 16.78 22.80
C ASN A 24 -61.05 15.44 22.28
N SER A 25 -61.73 14.72 23.17
CA SER A 25 -62.64 13.62 22.85
C SER A 25 -64.09 14.09 22.98
N LEU A 26 -65.03 13.31 22.45
CA LEU A 26 -66.47 13.51 22.72
C LEU A 26 -67.00 12.38 23.59
N HIS A 27 -67.63 12.76 24.71
CA HIS A 27 -68.24 11.84 25.66
C HIS A 27 -69.72 11.61 25.33
N PHE A 28 -70.10 10.35 25.17
CA PHE A 28 -71.47 9.87 25.00
C PHE A 28 -71.95 9.23 26.31
N ASP A 29 -73.13 9.60 26.80
CA ASP A 29 -73.63 9.19 28.13
C ASP A 29 -74.32 7.82 28.19
N GLY A 30 -74.56 7.18 27.05
CA GLY A 30 -75.27 5.90 26.97
C GLY A 30 -76.79 5.98 27.13
N VAL A 31 -77.37 7.17 27.17
CA VAL A 31 -78.81 7.38 27.36
C VAL A 31 -79.48 7.76 26.05
N ASN A 32 -79.04 8.84 25.41
CA ASN A 32 -79.64 9.34 24.17
C ASN A 32 -78.69 10.15 23.26
N ASP A 33 -77.41 10.28 23.63
CA ASP A 33 -76.38 10.97 22.86
C ASP A 33 -76.02 10.22 21.57
N TYR A 34 -76.07 10.92 20.44
CA TYR A 34 -75.51 10.41 19.18
C TYR A 34 -75.25 11.52 18.17
N VAL A 35 -74.33 11.26 17.25
CA VAL A 35 -74.08 12.13 16.09
C VAL A 35 -74.69 11.50 14.85
N SER A 36 -75.47 12.25 14.08
CA SER A 36 -76.02 11.82 12.79
C SER A 36 -75.32 12.54 11.64
N ALA A 37 -74.92 11.80 10.61
CA ALA A 37 -74.24 12.31 9.42
C ALA A 37 -74.87 11.73 8.13
N PRO A 38 -74.74 12.41 6.98
CA PRO A 38 -75.09 11.82 5.69
C PRO A 38 -74.33 10.51 5.47
N LEU A 39 -74.93 9.53 4.80
CA LEU A 39 -74.29 8.24 4.55
C LEU A 39 -73.09 8.41 3.58
N PRO A 40 -71.85 8.07 3.98
CA PRO A 40 -70.73 8.06 3.06
C PRO A 40 -70.95 7.12 1.86
N THR A 41 -70.59 7.57 0.67
CA THR A 41 -70.83 6.83 -0.59
C THR A 41 -70.11 5.47 -0.64
N VAL A 42 -69.01 5.30 0.09
CA VAL A 42 -68.32 4.02 0.27
C VAL A 42 -69.25 2.92 0.84
N PHE A 43 -70.30 3.30 1.57
CA PHE A 43 -71.29 2.36 2.10
C PHE A 43 -72.48 2.11 1.16
N SER A 44 -72.55 2.76 0.00
CA SER A 44 -73.63 2.51 -0.96
C SER A 44 -73.57 1.11 -1.57
N ASN A 45 -72.39 0.47 -1.60
CA ASN A 45 -72.22 -0.93 -2.05
C ASN A 45 -71.12 -1.65 -1.26
N ILE A 46 -71.40 -1.99 0.00
CA ILE A 46 -70.43 -2.65 0.89
C ILE A 46 -69.99 -4.03 0.41
N ASN A 47 -70.77 -4.73 -0.41
CA ASN A 47 -70.43 -6.08 -0.87
C ASN A 47 -69.25 -6.12 -1.85
N THR A 48 -68.83 -4.97 -2.39
CA THR A 48 -67.71 -4.88 -3.34
C THR A 48 -66.70 -3.80 -2.95
N SER A 49 -67.05 -2.93 -2.00
CA SER A 49 -66.16 -1.87 -1.54
C SER A 49 -65.22 -2.39 -0.45
N ASN A 50 -63.96 -1.98 -0.52
CA ASN A 50 -63.02 -2.18 0.58
C ASN A 50 -63.17 -1.03 1.57
N ILE A 51 -63.18 -1.33 2.86
CA ILE A 51 -63.48 -0.33 3.89
C ILE A 51 -62.54 -0.54 5.09
N THR A 52 -62.08 0.56 5.69
CA THR A 52 -61.53 0.54 7.04
C THR A 52 -62.24 1.58 7.90
N ILE A 53 -62.71 1.18 9.09
CA ILE A 53 -63.22 2.09 10.12
C ILE A 53 -62.29 1.98 11.33
N GLU A 54 -61.73 3.09 11.78
CA GLU A 54 -60.83 3.10 12.93
C GLU A 54 -61.09 4.30 13.85
N THR A 55 -60.88 4.14 15.15
CA THR A 55 -61.09 5.18 16.16
C THR A 55 -60.36 4.83 17.45
N TRP A 56 -59.94 5.84 18.20
CA TRP A 56 -59.67 5.69 19.62
C TRP A 56 -60.98 5.60 20.38
N ILE A 57 -61.10 4.59 21.23
CA ILE A 57 -62.31 4.34 22.03
C ILE A 57 -61.94 4.12 23.49
N LYS A 58 -62.74 4.69 24.39
CA LYS A 58 -62.67 4.50 25.84
C LYS A 58 -64.07 4.18 26.38
N PRO A 59 -64.47 2.91 26.38
CA PRO A 59 -65.80 2.49 26.83
C PRO A 59 -65.94 2.59 28.35
N GLN A 60 -67.09 3.04 28.83
CA GLN A 60 -67.38 3.18 30.27
C GLN A 60 -68.50 2.24 30.75
N SER A 61 -69.14 1.54 29.81
CA SER A 61 -70.13 0.50 30.06
C SER A 61 -69.83 -0.74 29.23
N SER A 62 -70.27 -1.90 29.72
CA SER A 62 -70.24 -3.16 28.97
C SER A 62 -71.62 -3.50 28.37
N VAL A 63 -72.58 -2.57 28.38
CA VAL A 63 -73.86 -2.76 27.69
C VAL A 63 -73.63 -2.73 26.18
N PHE A 64 -74.34 -3.60 25.45
CA PHE A 64 -74.27 -3.61 24.00
C PHE A 64 -74.63 -2.24 23.42
N SER A 65 -73.74 -1.67 22.62
CA SER A 65 -73.92 -0.34 22.04
C SER A 65 -73.21 -0.18 20.70
N ARG A 66 -73.58 0.86 19.95
CA ARG A 66 -73.03 1.16 18.62
C ARG A 66 -72.00 2.28 18.71
N VAL A 67 -70.78 2.00 18.25
CA VAL A 67 -69.74 3.02 18.09
C VAL A 67 -69.98 3.78 16.80
N VAL A 68 -70.10 3.04 15.69
CA VAL A 68 -70.51 3.57 14.39
C VAL A 68 -71.51 2.61 13.77
N PHE A 69 -72.54 3.17 13.14
CA PHE A 69 -73.54 2.42 12.41
C PHE A 69 -73.91 3.18 11.13
N ALA A 70 -73.59 2.64 9.97
CA ALA A 70 -73.94 3.22 8.68
C ALA A 70 -74.87 2.27 7.94
N GLN A 71 -76.02 2.77 7.50
CA GLN A 71 -77.05 1.93 6.89
C GLN A 71 -77.70 2.62 5.70
N LEU A 72 -77.60 1.97 4.53
CA LEU A 72 -78.44 2.28 3.39
C LEU A 72 -79.82 1.64 3.57
N ASN A 73 -79.85 0.33 3.89
CA ASN A 73 -81.05 -0.45 4.13
C ASN A 73 -80.78 -1.68 5.02
N ALA A 74 -81.82 -2.46 5.36
CA ALA A 74 -81.70 -3.63 6.23
C ALA A 74 -80.67 -4.67 5.77
N SER A 75 -80.34 -4.74 4.47
CA SER A 75 -79.35 -5.67 3.90
C SER A 75 -78.03 -5.03 3.53
N ASN A 76 -77.92 -3.70 3.61
CA ASN A 76 -76.70 -2.95 3.31
C ASN A 76 -76.42 -1.99 4.47
N PHE A 77 -75.67 -2.50 5.45
CA PHE A 77 -75.22 -1.77 6.61
C PHE A 77 -73.85 -2.26 7.06
N ILE A 78 -73.13 -1.41 7.78
CA ILE A 78 -71.89 -1.72 8.44
C ILE A 78 -71.94 -1.15 9.85
N SER A 79 -71.38 -1.87 10.82
CA SER A 79 -71.34 -1.38 12.20
C SER A 79 -70.13 -1.86 12.96
N VAL A 80 -69.53 -0.94 13.70
CA VAL A 80 -68.61 -1.22 14.80
C VAL A 80 -69.40 -1.06 16.10
N SER A 81 -69.39 -2.08 16.95
CA SER A 81 -70.20 -2.14 18.18
C SER A 81 -69.41 -2.72 19.34
N THR A 82 -69.72 -2.31 20.56
CA THR A 82 -69.22 -2.99 21.77
C THR A 82 -70.27 -3.98 22.27
N GLY A 83 -69.82 -5.17 22.67
CA GLY A 83 -70.66 -6.26 23.17
C GLY A 83 -70.95 -6.20 24.68
N GLY A 84 -71.75 -7.16 25.15
CA GLY A 84 -72.08 -7.36 26.59
C GLY A 84 -70.86 -7.58 27.52
N SER A 85 -69.74 -8.02 26.93
CA SER A 85 -68.44 -8.18 27.60
C SER A 85 -67.41 -7.17 27.10
N ASN A 86 -67.84 -6.14 26.37
CA ASN A 86 -66.98 -5.12 25.76
C ASN A 86 -66.00 -5.63 24.68
N GLN A 87 -66.28 -6.81 24.10
CA GLN A 87 -65.69 -7.26 22.84
C GLN A 87 -66.16 -6.38 21.67
N ILE A 88 -65.36 -6.26 20.62
CA ILE A 88 -65.74 -5.54 19.41
C ILE A 88 -66.46 -6.48 18.45
N TYR A 89 -67.66 -6.07 18.06
CA TYR A 89 -68.39 -6.64 16.95
C TYR A 89 -68.26 -5.73 15.72
N PHE A 90 -67.89 -6.32 14.60
CA PHE A 90 -67.86 -5.71 13.29
C PHE A 90 -68.85 -6.44 12.38
N TYR A 91 -70.00 -5.81 12.15
CA TYR A 91 -71.07 -6.37 11.33
C TYR A 91 -71.03 -5.77 9.93
N ILE A 92 -71.12 -6.63 8.93
CA ILE A 92 -71.17 -6.25 7.52
C ILE A 92 -72.38 -6.96 6.94
N ASN A 93 -73.33 -6.21 6.40
CA ASN A 93 -74.58 -6.74 5.83
C ASN A 93 -75.25 -7.79 6.75
N ASN A 94 -76.12 -8.65 6.21
CA ASN A 94 -76.80 -9.71 6.99
C ASN A 94 -76.05 -11.05 7.02
N THR A 95 -74.85 -11.14 6.45
CA THR A 95 -74.16 -12.42 6.23
C THR A 95 -72.76 -12.47 6.83
N VAL A 96 -72.06 -11.35 6.97
CA VAL A 96 -70.67 -11.34 7.46
C VAL A 96 -70.54 -10.60 8.79
N SER A 97 -69.79 -11.17 9.72
CA SER A 97 -69.45 -10.51 10.97
C SER A 97 -68.14 -11.03 11.55
N ALA A 98 -67.52 -10.20 12.37
CA ALA A 98 -66.44 -10.59 13.26
C ALA A 98 -66.76 -10.12 14.69
N ALA A 99 -66.53 -10.98 15.67
CA ALA A 99 -66.58 -10.67 17.09
C ALA A 99 -65.24 -11.04 17.71
N THR A 100 -64.58 -10.11 18.39
CA THR A 100 -63.28 -10.37 19.03
C THR A 100 -63.46 -11.28 20.24
N ASN A 101 -62.56 -12.24 20.43
CA ASN A 101 -62.51 -13.00 21.68
C ASN A 101 -62.00 -12.14 22.85
N ALA A 102 -61.10 -11.20 22.54
CA ALA A 102 -60.60 -10.22 23.50
C ALA A 102 -61.67 -9.14 23.78
N SER A 103 -61.65 -8.62 25.01
CA SER A 103 -62.52 -7.55 25.47
C SER A 103 -61.73 -6.26 25.63
N LEU A 104 -62.32 -5.12 25.29
CA LEU A 104 -61.73 -3.83 25.58
C LEU A 104 -61.77 -3.58 27.10
N PRO A 105 -60.69 -3.04 27.69
CA PRO A 105 -60.72 -2.58 29.07
C PRO A 105 -61.67 -1.38 29.22
N LEU A 106 -62.45 -1.36 30.31
CA LEU A 106 -63.27 -0.19 30.66
C LEU A 106 -62.38 0.96 31.13
N ASN A 107 -62.78 2.19 30.81
CA ASN A 107 -62.12 3.44 31.20
C ASN A 107 -60.66 3.55 30.72
N GLN A 108 -60.25 2.79 29.71
CA GLN A 108 -58.92 2.86 29.10
C GLN A 108 -59.03 3.08 27.59
N TRP A 109 -58.20 3.98 27.07
CA TRP A 109 -58.10 4.23 25.64
C TRP A 109 -57.50 3.02 24.92
N THR A 110 -58.19 2.55 23.89
CA THR A 110 -57.72 1.53 22.96
C THR A 110 -57.99 2.00 21.54
N HIS A 111 -57.01 1.93 20.66
CA HIS A 111 -57.26 2.14 19.23
C HIS A 111 -57.89 0.89 18.65
N VAL A 112 -59.04 1.03 18.01
CA VAL A 112 -59.73 -0.07 17.31
C VAL A 112 -59.76 0.26 15.83
N ALA A 113 -59.29 -0.69 15.01
CA ALA A 113 -59.46 -0.63 13.56
C ALA A 113 -60.15 -1.90 13.06
N CYS A 114 -61.17 -1.75 12.23
CA CYS A 114 -61.93 -2.82 11.60
C CYS A 114 -61.77 -2.69 10.08
N THR A 115 -61.18 -3.67 9.43
CA THR A 115 -60.98 -3.70 7.97
C THR A 115 -61.92 -4.71 7.31
N TRP A 116 -62.40 -4.37 6.12
CA TRP A 116 -63.28 -5.17 5.30
C TRP A 116 -62.78 -5.19 3.87
N ASN A 117 -62.65 -6.39 3.30
CA ASN A 117 -62.40 -6.59 1.89
C ASN A 117 -63.68 -7.10 1.22
N GLY A 118 -64.36 -6.23 0.46
CA GLY A 118 -65.60 -6.59 -0.23
C GLY A 118 -65.43 -7.72 -1.23
N THR A 119 -64.29 -7.77 -1.92
CA THR A 119 -64.00 -8.77 -2.95
C THR A 119 -63.81 -10.17 -2.36
N THR A 120 -63.01 -10.30 -1.30
CA THR A 120 -62.73 -11.61 -0.66
C THR A 120 -63.70 -11.95 0.47
N GLN A 121 -64.57 -11.02 0.83
CA GLN A 121 -65.49 -11.10 1.96
C GLN A 121 -64.78 -11.39 3.30
N GLN A 122 -63.63 -10.76 3.53
CA GLN A 122 -62.84 -10.95 4.76
C GLN A 122 -62.87 -9.71 5.65
N THR A 123 -63.02 -9.95 6.96
CA THR A 123 -62.95 -8.94 8.03
C THR A 123 -61.76 -9.17 8.93
N GLU A 124 -61.08 -8.10 9.35
CA GLU A 124 -60.06 -8.14 10.39
C GLU A 124 -60.33 -7.04 11.43
N VAL A 125 -60.01 -7.32 12.70
CA VAL A 125 -60.16 -6.36 13.80
C VAL A 125 -58.82 -6.24 14.53
N TYR A 126 -58.38 -5.02 14.80
CA TYR A 126 -57.10 -4.71 15.43
C TYR A 126 -57.31 -3.89 16.70
N PHE A 127 -56.61 -4.26 17.79
CA PHE A 127 -56.52 -3.46 19.02
C PHE A 127 -55.10 -2.92 19.15
N ASN A 128 -54.93 -1.60 19.25
CA ASN A 128 -53.63 -0.93 19.31
C ASN A 128 -52.68 -1.42 18.19
N GLY A 129 -53.24 -1.65 17.00
CA GLY A 129 -52.49 -2.14 15.84
C GLY A 129 -52.12 -3.63 15.86
N MET A 130 -52.58 -4.40 16.85
CA MET A 130 -52.40 -5.86 16.91
C MET A 130 -53.66 -6.58 16.43
N LEU A 131 -53.51 -7.49 15.47
CA LEU A 131 -54.60 -8.31 14.93
C LEU A 131 -55.23 -9.17 16.04
N GLN A 132 -56.56 -9.15 16.11
CA GLN A 132 -57.34 -9.95 17.06
C GLN A 132 -57.85 -11.22 16.41
N THR A 133 -57.93 -12.30 17.20
CA THR A 133 -58.70 -13.49 16.81
C THR A 133 -60.19 -13.19 16.92
N THR A 134 -60.93 -13.53 15.85
CA THR A 134 -62.37 -13.27 15.76
C THR A 134 -63.16 -14.53 15.43
N VAL A 135 -64.41 -14.57 15.90
CA VAL A 135 -65.43 -15.55 15.51
C VAL A 135 -66.60 -14.84 14.83
N SER A 136 -67.52 -15.58 14.20
CA SER A 136 -68.77 -14.98 13.72
C SER A 136 -69.64 -14.56 14.90
N GLY A 137 -70.11 -13.31 14.88
CA GLY A 137 -70.97 -12.73 15.91
C GLY A 137 -72.47 -12.76 15.58
N GLY A 138 -72.85 -13.40 14.46
CA GLY A 138 -74.15 -13.22 13.81
C GLY A 138 -74.26 -11.84 13.16
N SER A 139 -75.18 -11.62 12.21
CA SER A 139 -75.43 -10.27 11.69
C SER A 139 -76.88 -10.13 11.24
N SER A 140 -77.58 -9.13 11.78
CA SER A 140 -78.90 -8.77 11.29
C SER A 140 -79.17 -7.29 11.55
N SER A 141 -79.88 -6.66 10.62
CA SER A 141 -80.43 -5.32 10.81
C SER A 141 -81.87 -5.23 10.32
N ILE A 142 -82.53 -4.18 10.80
CA ILE A 142 -83.84 -3.66 10.42
C ILE A 142 -83.67 -2.16 10.13
N GLY A 143 -84.57 -1.55 9.36
CA GLY A 143 -84.50 -0.11 9.02
C GLY A 143 -84.08 0.19 7.57
N ASN A 144 -84.31 1.43 7.12
CA ASN A 144 -84.01 1.90 5.76
C ASN A 144 -83.69 3.40 5.76
N ASP A 145 -82.70 3.79 6.57
CA ASP A 145 -82.59 5.17 7.03
C ASP A 145 -81.61 6.02 6.20
N ASN A 146 -80.82 5.41 5.31
CA ASN A 146 -79.84 6.08 4.43
C ASN A 146 -78.96 7.14 5.13
N ILE A 147 -78.48 6.81 6.32
CA ILE A 147 -77.66 7.70 7.16
C ILE A 147 -76.55 6.92 7.88
N MET A 148 -75.60 7.66 8.43
CA MET A 148 -74.63 7.16 9.39
C MET A 148 -74.88 7.79 10.77
N THR A 149 -74.75 6.99 11.82
CA THR A 149 -74.74 7.46 13.21
C THR A 149 -73.46 7.04 13.91
N ILE A 150 -72.96 7.92 14.79
CA ILE A 150 -71.87 7.66 15.72
C ILE A 150 -72.47 7.68 17.12
N GLY A 151 -72.20 6.64 17.91
CA GLY A 151 -72.73 6.50 19.27
C GLY A 151 -74.13 5.90 19.39
N SER A 152 -74.80 5.56 18.28
CA SER A 152 -76.10 4.85 18.31
C SER A 152 -76.37 4.08 17.02
N ARG A 153 -77.46 3.31 17.03
CA ARG A 153 -78.13 2.87 15.81
C ARG A 153 -78.95 4.02 15.19
N THR A 154 -79.22 3.94 13.88
CA THR A 154 -80.01 4.95 13.12
C THR A 154 -81.41 5.22 13.67
N ASN A 155 -82.02 4.26 14.36
CA ASN A 155 -83.36 4.39 14.94
C ASN A 155 -83.38 4.96 16.38
N GLY A 156 -82.25 5.50 16.87
CA GLY A 156 -82.17 6.05 18.23
C GLY A 156 -82.22 4.96 19.31
N ALA A 157 -81.37 3.95 19.19
CA ALA A 157 -81.24 2.88 20.19
C ALA A 157 -79.77 2.44 20.31
N GLN A 158 -79.47 1.63 21.33
CA GLN A 158 -78.15 1.02 21.53
C GLN A 158 -77.04 2.07 21.70
N TYR A 159 -77.32 3.08 22.55
CA TYR A 159 -76.46 4.23 22.78
C TYR A 159 -75.13 3.86 23.43
N PHE A 160 -74.04 4.40 22.90
CA PHE A 160 -72.69 4.22 23.42
C PHE A 160 -72.49 5.01 24.70
N ASN A 161 -71.82 4.40 25.68
CA ASN A 161 -71.40 5.05 26.91
C ASN A 161 -69.87 5.04 26.98
N GLY A 162 -69.27 6.20 26.80
CA GLY A 162 -67.82 6.38 26.82
C GLY A 162 -67.35 7.52 25.94
N GLU A 163 -66.05 7.56 25.68
CA GLU A 163 -65.41 8.60 24.87
C GLU A 163 -64.90 8.03 23.54
N LEU A 164 -65.04 8.82 22.48
CA LEU A 164 -64.47 8.55 21.16
C LEU A 164 -63.54 9.69 20.74
N ASP A 165 -62.51 9.31 19.99
CA ASP A 165 -61.58 10.24 19.38
C ASP A 165 -61.07 9.66 18.03
N GLU A 166 -60.62 10.54 17.13
CA GLU A 166 -59.97 10.18 15.87
C GLU A 166 -60.73 9.15 15.00
N LEU A 167 -62.04 9.31 14.84
CA LEU A 167 -62.84 8.40 14.02
C LEU A 167 -62.57 8.63 12.53
N ARG A 168 -62.09 7.61 11.84
CA ARG A 168 -61.75 7.66 10.40
C ARG A 168 -62.44 6.55 9.64
N ILE A 169 -62.83 6.88 8.41
CA ILE A 169 -63.42 5.95 7.44
C ILE A 169 -62.59 6.04 6.17
N TRP A 170 -62.16 4.91 5.65
CA TRP A 170 -61.35 4.79 4.44
C TRP A 170 -62.04 3.91 3.40
N ASP A 171 -61.83 4.19 2.11
CA ASP A 171 -62.33 3.38 0.97
C ASP A 171 -61.34 2.29 0.50
N VAL A 172 -60.43 1.91 1.41
CA VAL A 172 -59.45 0.85 1.22
C VAL A 172 -59.41 -0.06 2.44
N LYS A 173 -59.08 -1.33 2.22
CA LYS A 173 -58.70 -2.27 3.29
C LYS A 173 -57.26 -1.93 3.69
N ARG A 174 -57.09 -1.08 4.71
CA ARG A 174 -55.77 -0.65 5.18
C ARG A 174 -55.00 -1.84 5.73
N SER A 175 -53.69 -1.87 5.48
CA SER A 175 -52.81 -2.86 6.10
C SER A 175 -52.59 -2.55 7.58
N VAL A 176 -52.12 -3.54 8.34
CA VAL A 176 -51.69 -3.34 9.74
C VAL A 176 -50.60 -2.27 9.86
N CYS A 177 -49.78 -2.09 8.82
CA CYS A 177 -48.72 -1.09 8.78
C CYS A 177 -49.28 0.32 8.59
N ASP A 178 -50.25 0.48 7.68
CA ASP A 178 -50.95 1.74 7.49
C ASP A 178 -51.63 2.17 8.80
N ILE A 179 -52.31 1.24 9.47
CA ILE A 179 -52.95 1.47 10.78
C ILE A 179 -51.91 1.92 11.82
N ASN A 180 -50.85 1.13 12.03
CA ASN A 180 -49.81 1.44 13.02
C ASN A 180 -49.11 2.78 12.76
N SER A 181 -48.87 3.13 11.50
CA SER A 181 -48.18 4.37 11.13
C SER A 181 -48.98 5.63 11.48
N SER A 182 -50.31 5.53 11.59
CA SER A 182 -51.18 6.70 11.65
C SER A 182 -52.18 6.70 12.82
N MET A 183 -52.33 5.60 13.57
CA MET A 183 -53.27 5.54 14.71
C MET A 183 -52.97 6.61 15.78
N ASN A 184 -51.71 7.00 15.96
CA ASN A 184 -51.28 8.01 16.93
C ASN A 184 -51.08 9.41 16.31
N SER A 185 -51.66 9.69 15.14
CA SER A 185 -51.38 10.93 14.39
C SER A 185 -52.67 11.68 14.06
N GLU A 186 -52.77 12.96 14.45
CA GLU A 186 -53.82 13.86 13.94
C GLU A 186 -53.44 14.34 12.53
N PHE A 187 -54.35 14.27 11.56
CA PHE A 187 -54.07 14.71 10.19
C PHE A 187 -54.37 16.21 10.02
N THR A 188 -53.44 16.95 9.44
CA THR A 188 -53.61 18.38 9.11
C THR A 188 -53.81 18.63 7.61
N GLN A 189 -53.80 17.56 6.81
CA GLN A 189 -54.07 17.60 5.36
C GLN A 189 -54.84 16.34 4.92
N ALA A 190 -55.58 16.45 3.81
CA ALA A 190 -56.32 15.32 3.24
C ALA A 190 -55.38 14.15 2.91
N GLN A 191 -55.83 12.94 3.24
CA GLN A 191 -55.10 11.70 2.95
C GLN A 191 -55.76 10.98 1.77
N PRO A 192 -54.98 10.33 0.88
CA PRO A 192 -55.56 9.46 -0.15
C PRO A 192 -56.46 8.41 0.48
N ASN A 193 -57.59 8.08 -0.17
CA ASN A 193 -58.53 7.04 0.27
C ASN A 193 -59.26 7.34 1.60
N LEU A 194 -59.06 8.52 2.20
CA LEU A 194 -59.79 8.94 3.40
C LEU A 194 -61.15 9.50 3.00
N VAL A 195 -62.22 8.88 3.48
CA VAL A 195 -63.61 9.22 3.13
C VAL A 195 -64.21 10.20 4.12
N ALA A 196 -63.96 10.00 5.42
CA ALA A 196 -64.42 10.88 6.48
C ALA A 196 -63.47 10.80 7.67
N TYR A 197 -63.29 11.91 8.38
CA TYR A 197 -62.44 11.97 9.56
C TYR A 197 -62.97 12.97 10.58
N TYR A 198 -63.31 12.48 11.76
CA TYR A 198 -63.76 13.26 12.90
C TYR A 198 -62.68 13.23 13.99
N ASN A 199 -62.01 14.35 14.21
CA ASN A 199 -60.97 14.53 15.23
C ASN A 199 -61.51 14.97 16.60
N PHE A 200 -62.82 15.17 16.72
CA PHE A 200 -63.50 15.55 17.96
C PHE A 200 -62.97 16.82 18.67
N ASN A 201 -62.29 17.72 17.96
CA ASN A 201 -61.61 18.89 18.55
C ASN A 201 -62.42 20.19 18.61
N GLN A 202 -63.72 20.17 18.27
CA GLN A 202 -64.51 21.40 18.05
C GLN A 202 -64.92 22.13 19.34
N GLY A 203 -65.11 21.40 20.45
CA GLY A 203 -65.56 21.98 21.71
C GLY A 203 -64.43 22.39 22.66
N VAL A 204 -64.81 22.94 23.81
CA VAL A 204 -63.93 23.20 24.96
C VAL A 204 -64.13 22.09 25.99
N ALA A 205 -63.07 21.37 26.36
CA ALA A 205 -63.11 20.30 27.35
C ALA A 205 -63.79 20.74 28.67
N GLY A 206 -64.84 20.04 29.08
CA GLY A 206 -65.58 20.30 30.31
C GLY A 206 -66.36 21.62 30.34
N GLY A 207 -66.31 22.40 29.26
CA GLY A 207 -66.83 23.76 29.18
C GLY A 207 -68.31 23.85 28.81
N ASN A 208 -68.79 25.07 28.51
CA ASN A 208 -70.09 25.30 27.90
C ASN A 208 -69.94 25.26 26.37
N ASN A 209 -70.51 24.24 25.74
CA ASN A 209 -70.47 24.01 24.31
C ASN A 209 -71.84 24.09 23.64
N SER A 210 -72.85 24.70 24.30
CA SER A 210 -74.23 24.80 23.79
C SER A 210 -74.37 25.44 22.39
N ALA A 211 -73.36 26.19 21.93
CA ALA A 211 -73.32 26.77 20.58
C ALA A 211 -72.69 25.83 19.52
N VAL A 212 -72.04 24.74 19.93
CA VAL A 212 -71.38 23.78 19.03
C VAL A 212 -72.35 22.63 18.74
N THR A 213 -73.09 22.75 17.63
CA THR A 213 -74.14 21.78 17.25
C THR A 213 -73.69 20.71 16.25
N SER A 214 -72.43 20.78 15.79
CA SER A 214 -71.90 19.91 14.74
C SER A 214 -70.55 19.29 15.09
N LEU A 215 -70.38 18.02 14.74
CA LEU A 215 -69.10 17.33 14.72
C LEU A 215 -68.58 17.39 13.29
N LEU A 216 -67.52 18.16 13.06
CA LEU A 216 -67.06 18.44 11.71
C LEU A 216 -66.23 17.27 11.15
N ASP A 217 -66.50 16.92 9.90
CA ASP A 217 -65.66 16.03 9.11
C ASP A 217 -64.53 16.87 8.52
N PHE A 218 -63.28 16.47 8.79
CA PHE A 218 -62.08 17.12 8.28
C PHE A 218 -62.01 17.10 6.74
N THR A 219 -62.60 16.09 6.08
CA THR A 219 -62.70 16.06 4.60
C THR A 219 -63.79 16.98 4.05
N THR A 220 -64.61 17.56 4.94
CA THR A 220 -65.72 18.49 4.71
C THR A 220 -66.96 17.93 3.99
N ASN A 221 -67.01 16.62 3.77
CA ASN A 221 -68.06 15.98 2.97
C ASN A 221 -69.24 15.48 3.81
N TYR A 222 -68.99 15.10 5.07
CA TYR A 222 -69.94 14.35 5.89
C TYR A 222 -70.13 14.92 7.29
N ASN A 223 -70.20 16.25 7.46
CA ASN A 223 -70.38 16.87 8.78
C ASN A 223 -71.56 16.24 9.57
N GLY A 224 -71.28 15.88 10.83
CA GLY A 224 -72.24 15.31 11.75
C GLY A 224 -73.00 16.36 12.55
N THR A 225 -74.24 16.07 12.90
CA THR A 225 -75.08 16.85 13.81
C THR A 225 -75.13 16.18 15.17
N LEU A 226 -74.86 16.92 16.25
CA LEU A 226 -74.98 16.41 17.61
C LEU A 226 -76.46 16.37 18.01
N ASN A 227 -76.92 15.23 18.51
CA ASN A 227 -78.29 15.04 18.98
C ASN A 227 -78.28 14.73 20.48
N ASN A 228 -79.10 15.46 21.22
CA ASN A 228 -79.38 15.30 22.67
C ASN A 228 -78.22 15.50 23.63
N PHE A 229 -77.05 15.93 23.16
CA PHE A 229 -75.94 16.25 24.04
C PHE A 229 -76.27 17.40 25.01
N MET A 230 -75.90 17.25 26.28
CA MET A 230 -76.08 18.27 27.31
C MET A 230 -75.16 19.48 27.09
N LEU A 231 -73.95 19.25 26.57
CA LEU A 231 -72.97 20.28 26.19
C LEU A 231 -72.58 21.26 27.30
N GLY A 232 -72.60 20.79 28.55
CA GLY A 232 -72.14 21.53 29.71
C GLY A 232 -71.52 20.61 30.76
N GLY A 233 -70.34 20.95 31.28
CA GLY A 233 -69.65 20.11 32.26
C GLY A 233 -68.96 18.89 31.62
N THR A 234 -68.77 17.81 32.38
CA THR A 234 -67.86 16.70 31.99
C THR A 234 -68.56 15.44 31.48
N THR A 235 -69.87 15.47 31.25
CA THR A 235 -70.65 14.35 30.72
C THR A 235 -71.49 14.85 29.55
N SER A 236 -71.71 14.01 28.53
CA SER A 236 -72.48 14.38 27.34
C SER A 236 -71.93 15.68 26.72
N ASN A 237 -70.59 15.73 26.56
CA ASN A 237 -69.85 16.94 26.20
C ASN A 237 -68.43 16.59 25.70
N TRP A 238 -67.67 17.60 25.23
CA TRP A 238 -66.25 17.48 24.95
C TRP A 238 -65.42 17.35 26.23
N LEU A 239 -64.39 16.49 26.20
CA LEU A 239 -63.42 16.26 27.27
C LEU A 239 -62.00 16.33 26.73
N ASN A 240 -61.01 16.49 27.59
CA ASN A 240 -59.61 16.41 27.18
C ASN A 240 -59.29 14.96 26.81
N SER A 241 -58.81 14.71 25.60
CA SER A 241 -58.46 13.37 25.17
C SER A 241 -57.26 12.85 25.96
N GLY A 242 -57.34 11.58 26.37
CA GLY A 242 -56.22 10.86 27.01
C GLY A 242 -55.59 9.82 26.08
N ALA A 243 -56.03 9.76 24.82
CA ALA A 243 -55.46 8.87 23.83
C ALA A 243 -54.03 9.31 23.48
N VAL A 244 -53.18 8.36 23.09
CA VAL A 244 -51.78 8.64 22.74
C VAL A 244 -51.74 9.18 21.31
N ILE A 245 -52.13 10.45 21.12
CA ILE A 245 -52.19 11.13 19.83
C ILE A 245 -51.11 12.22 19.77
N ASN A 246 -50.36 12.24 18.69
CA ASN A 246 -49.38 13.28 18.37
C ASN A 246 -49.94 14.13 17.22
N GLN A 247 -49.86 15.46 17.33
CA GLN A 247 -50.24 16.39 16.26
C GLN A 247 -49.16 16.45 15.16
N VAL A 248 -48.97 15.37 14.41
CA VAL A 248 -47.95 15.32 13.35
C VAL A 248 -48.49 14.56 12.14
N ASN A 249 -48.36 15.15 10.95
CA ASN A 249 -48.50 14.40 9.69
C ASN A 249 -47.32 13.42 9.59
N GLN A 250 -47.47 12.19 10.08
CA GLN A 250 -46.47 11.17 9.81
C GLN A 250 -46.67 10.65 8.39
N ASN A 251 -45.85 11.17 7.48
CA ASN A 251 -45.68 10.60 6.16
C ASN A 251 -45.15 9.17 6.30
N ASN A 252 -46.02 8.22 5.96
CA ASN A 252 -45.75 6.89 5.46
C ASN A 252 -44.83 6.00 6.30
N GLY A 253 -45.39 4.91 6.83
CA GLY A 253 -44.77 3.88 7.67
C GLY A 253 -43.65 3.06 7.03
N THR A 254 -42.67 3.71 6.40
CA THR A 254 -41.42 3.08 6.00
C THR A 254 -40.34 3.50 6.97
N ILE A 255 -39.87 2.57 7.82
CA ILE A 255 -38.61 2.78 8.52
C ILE A 255 -37.52 2.72 7.45
N ASN A 256 -37.08 3.90 7.01
CA ASN A 256 -35.96 4.02 6.08
C ASN A 256 -34.67 3.83 6.88
N SER A 257 -33.95 2.74 6.63
CA SER A 257 -32.59 2.56 7.14
C SER A 257 -31.57 2.80 6.03
N ILE A 258 -30.41 3.31 6.39
CA ILE A 258 -29.30 3.51 5.47
C ILE A 258 -28.22 2.49 5.81
N ASP A 259 -27.90 1.60 4.87
CA ASP A 259 -26.76 0.70 4.94
C ASP A 259 -25.52 1.42 4.38
N THR A 260 -24.65 1.91 5.26
CA THR A 260 -23.44 2.63 4.85
C THR A 260 -22.24 1.68 4.85
N ARG A 261 -21.63 1.50 3.68
CA ARG A 261 -20.49 0.60 3.48
C ARG A 261 -19.34 1.26 2.73
N ALA A 262 -18.12 0.89 3.10
CA ALA A 262 -16.90 1.24 2.36
C ALA A 262 -16.16 -0.06 2.04
N GLU A 263 -16.04 -0.39 0.76
CA GLU A 263 -15.49 -1.67 0.31
C GLU A 263 -14.39 -1.46 -0.73
N CYS A 264 -13.48 -2.42 -0.84
CA CYS A 264 -12.42 -2.43 -1.85
C CYS A 264 -12.89 -3.22 -3.08
N GLY A 265 -12.87 -2.60 -4.26
CA GLY A 265 -13.22 -3.25 -5.53
C GLY A 265 -14.71 -3.46 -5.80
N SER A 266 -15.42 -4.25 -4.98
CA SER A 266 -16.87 -4.46 -5.17
C SER A 266 -17.61 -4.92 -3.92
N LEU A 267 -18.94 -4.78 -3.95
CA LEU A 267 -19.88 -5.23 -2.94
C LEU A 267 -21.00 -6.08 -3.57
N LEU A 268 -21.21 -7.32 -3.11
CA LEU A 268 -22.49 -8.02 -3.29
C LEU A 268 -23.46 -7.55 -2.21
N TRP A 269 -24.51 -6.83 -2.59
CA TRP A 269 -25.45 -6.24 -1.65
C TRP A 269 -26.69 -7.12 -1.43
N ILE A 270 -27.53 -6.75 -0.45
CA ILE A 270 -28.71 -7.53 -0.01
C ILE A 270 -29.78 -7.68 -1.09
N ASP A 271 -29.74 -6.87 -2.14
CA ASP A 271 -30.59 -7.00 -3.33
C ASP A 271 -30.11 -8.08 -4.31
N GLY A 272 -28.98 -8.73 -4.03
CA GLY A 272 -28.36 -9.74 -4.89
C GLY A 272 -27.50 -9.16 -6.03
N ASN A 273 -27.38 -7.84 -6.14
CA ASN A 273 -26.56 -7.20 -7.16
C ASN A 273 -25.13 -6.95 -6.67
N THR A 274 -24.17 -7.01 -7.60
CA THR A 274 -22.79 -6.63 -7.33
C THR A 274 -22.52 -5.21 -7.79
N TYR A 275 -22.07 -4.35 -6.87
CA TYR A 275 -21.72 -2.96 -7.11
C TYR A 275 -20.20 -2.79 -7.12
N SER A 276 -19.64 -2.36 -8.25
CA SER A 276 -18.20 -2.09 -8.43
C SER A 276 -17.86 -0.59 -8.51
N SER A 277 -18.83 0.27 -8.19
CA SER A 277 -18.67 1.72 -8.12
C SER A 277 -19.53 2.28 -6.98
N ASN A 278 -19.28 3.54 -6.58
CA ASN A 278 -20.06 4.22 -5.56
C ASN A 278 -21.56 4.16 -5.91
N ASN A 279 -22.39 3.85 -4.92
CA ASN A 279 -23.83 3.82 -5.10
C ASN A 279 -24.55 4.30 -3.84
N ASN A 280 -25.28 5.39 -3.98
CA ASN A 280 -26.07 6.02 -2.92
C ASN A 280 -27.58 6.05 -3.23
N THR A 281 -28.02 5.29 -4.22
CA THR A 281 -29.41 5.29 -4.71
C THR A 281 -30.05 3.90 -4.71
N ALA A 282 -29.27 2.83 -4.62
CA ALA A 282 -29.81 1.48 -4.60
C ALA A 282 -30.68 1.29 -3.36
N ILE A 283 -31.89 0.75 -3.55
CA ILE A 283 -32.85 0.50 -2.49
C ILE A 283 -33.26 -0.97 -2.53
N HIS A 284 -33.47 -1.56 -1.36
CA HIS A 284 -33.99 -2.91 -1.22
C HIS A 284 -35.10 -2.94 -0.18
N THR A 285 -36.22 -3.52 -0.56
CA THR A 285 -37.37 -3.72 0.33
C THR A 285 -37.23 -5.07 1.04
N LEU A 286 -36.94 -5.03 2.34
CA LEU A 286 -36.99 -6.19 3.21
C LEU A 286 -38.45 -6.49 3.54
N VAL A 287 -39.01 -7.49 2.84
CA VAL A 287 -40.40 -7.91 3.04
C VAL A 287 -40.57 -8.46 4.45
N GLY A 288 -41.47 -7.85 5.24
CA GLY A 288 -41.69 -8.21 6.66
C GLY A 288 -40.53 -7.93 7.62
N GLY A 289 -39.61 -7.03 7.25
CA GLY A 289 -38.37 -6.76 8.01
C GLY A 289 -38.53 -6.01 9.34
N SER A 290 -39.69 -5.44 9.67
CA SER A 290 -39.92 -4.74 10.95
C SER A 290 -40.73 -5.56 11.96
N VAL A 291 -40.74 -5.09 13.22
CA VAL A 291 -41.75 -5.53 14.20
C VAL A 291 -43.15 -5.38 13.59
N ASN A 292 -44.00 -6.40 13.76
CA ASN A 292 -45.36 -6.49 13.20
C ASN A 292 -45.50 -6.80 11.70
N GLY A 293 -44.41 -7.21 11.01
CA GLY A 293 -44.48 -7.75 9.65
C GLY A 293 -44.61 -6.70 8.55
N CYS A 294 -44.16 -5.46 8.80
CA CYS A 294 -44.10 -4.42 7.78
C CYS A 294 -42.81 -4.49 6.98
N ASP A 295 -42.91 -4.09 5.72
CA ASP A 295 -41.76 -3.98 4.83
C ASP A 295 -40.87 -2.82 5.28
N SER A 296 -39.56 -3.02 5.24
CA SER A 296 -38.57 -1.97 5.51
C SER A 296 -37.80 -1.65 4.23
N ILE A 297 -37.55 -0.38 3.95
CA ILE A 297 -36.70 0.01 2.81
C ILE A 297 -35.31 0.32 3.36
N VAL A 298 -34.32 -0.40 2.85
CA VAL A 298 -32.90 -0.13 3.08
C VAL A 298 -32.37 0.62 1.86
N THR A 299 -31.74 1.77 2.07
CA THR A 299 -30.99 2.47 1.02
C THR A 299 -29.50 2.22 1.20
N LEU A 300 -28.82 1.79 0.14
CA LEU A 300 -27.37 1.64 0.13
C LEU A 300 -26.70 3.00 0.05
N ASN A 301 -25.71 3.23 0.90
CA ASN A 301 -24.73 4.31 0.79
C ASN A 301 -23.33 3.70 0.72
N LEU A 302 -22.92 3.30 -0.49
CA LEU A 302 -21.68 2.61 -0.78
C LEU A 302 -20.61 3.55 -1.33
N THR A 303 -19.42 3.49 -0.74
CA THR A 303 -18.17 3.98 -1.34
C THR A 303 -17.29 2.81 -1.75
N ILE A 304 -16.97 2.69 -3.04
CA ILE A 304 -15.96 1.77 -3.56
C ILE A 304 -14.63 2.49 -3.65
N ASN A 305 -13.66 1.99 -2.89
CA ASN A 305 -12.28 2.45 -2.95
C ASN A 305 -11.52 1.59 -3.95
N ASN A 306 -11.08 2.19 -5.05
CA ASN A 306 -10.26 1.50 -6.04
C ASN A 306 -8.81 1.40 -5.57
N ASN A 307 -8.17 0.30 -5.93
CA ASN A 307 -6.74 0.12 -5.73
C ASN A 307 -5.98 1.19 -6.54
N SER A 308 -5.00 1.84 -5.92
CA SER A 308 -4.07 2.70 -6.64
C SER A 308 -2.96 1.88 -7.27
N ASN A 309 -2.62 2.21 -8.52
CA ASN A 309 -1.49 1.63 -9.23
C ASN A 309 -0.33 2.64 -9.24
N GLY A 310 0.86 2.19 -8.89
CA GLY A 310 2.09 2.98 -8.95
C GLY A 310 3.19 2.27 -9.76
N THR A 311 4.14 3.03 -10.27
CA THR A 311 5.35 2.47 -10.90
C THR A 311 6.57 2.95 -10.13
N ASP A 312 7.41 2.01 -9.71
CA ASP A 312 8.70 2.27 -9.08
C ASP A 312 9.80 2.13 -10.15
N ILE A 313 10.49 3.23 -10.45
CA ILE A 313 11.51 3.29 -11.51
C ILE A 313 12.89 3.33 -10.86
N VAL A 314 13.68 2.28 -11.07
CA VAL A 314 14.98 2.10 -10.44
C VAL A 314 16.04 1.75 -11.48
N SER A 315 17.23 2.35 -11.35
CA SER A 315 18.42 1.92 -12.08
C SER A 315 19.52 1.57 -11.08
N ALA A 316 20.12 0.38 -11.24
CA ALA A 316 21.12 -0.15 -10.33
C ALA A 316 22.23 -0.91 -11.07
N CYS A 317 23.38 -1.06 -10.41
CA CYS A 317 24.53 -1.79 -10.93
C CYS A 317 24.53 -3.25 -10.44
N ASP A 318 24.72 -4.20 -11.36
CA ASP A 318 24.82 -5.67 -11.16
C ASP A 318 23.61 -6.37 -10.53
N SER A 319 23.07 -5.87 -9.42
CA SER A 319 21.88 -6.41 -8.78
C SER A 319 21.09 -5.39 -7.97
N TYR A 320 19.79 -5.65 -7.78
CA TYR A 320 18.91 -4.85 -6.93
C TYR A 320 17.92 -5.74 -6.18
N THR A 321 17.80 -5.56 -4.86
CA THR A 321 16.77 -6.22 -4.06
C THR A 321 15.58 -5.27 -3.91
N TRP A 322 14.40 -5.69 -4.38
CA TRP A 322 13.19 -4.87 -4.37
C TRP A 322 12.31 -5.14 -3.13
N ILE A 323 11.21 -4.39 -2.99
CA ILE A 323 10.28 -4.44 -1.84
C ILE A 323 9.59 -5.81 -1.66
N ASP A 324 9.64 -6.67 -2.67
CA ASP A 324 9.21 -8.06 -2.61
C ASP A 324 10.24 -9.00 -1.97
N ASN A 325 11.40 -8.47 -1.55
CA ASN A 325 12.58 -9.19 -1.06
C ASN A 325 13.24 -10.12 -2.09
N VAL A 326 12.97 -9.94 -3.38
CA VAL A 326 13.64 -10.66 -4.48
C VAL A 326 14.83 -9.84 -4.97
N THR A 327 15.98 -10.50 -5.14
CA THR A 327 17.17 -9.90 -5.76
C THR A 327 17.17 -10.15 -7.25
N TYR A 328 17.08 -9.06 -8.02
CA TYR A 328 17.11 -9.06 -9.47
C TYR A 328 18.54 -8.82 -9.95
N THR A 329 19.06 -9.72 -10.79
CA THR A 329 20.38 -9.60 -11.46
C THR A 329 20.26 -9.22 -12.94
N SER A 330 19.04 -8.91 -13.38
CA SER A 330 18.71 -8.47 -14.73
C SER A 330 17.54 -7.47 -14.71
N SER A 331 17.42 -6.64 -15.73
CA SER A 331 16.34 -5.67 -15.87
C SER A 331 14.96 -6.35 -15.86
N ASN A 332 13.98 -5.72 -15.21
CA ASN A 332 12.64 -6.27 -15.05
C ASN A 332 11.59 -5.16 -15.07
N ASN A 333 10.54 -5.31 -15.88
CA ASN A 333 9.44 -4.35 -16.00
C ASN A 333 8.05 -4.96 -15.75
N THR A 334 7.99 -6.18 -15.20
CA THR A 334 6.75 -6.93 -14.98
C THR A 334 6.54 -7.35 -13.52
N ALA A 335 7.58 -7.30 -12.70
CA ALA A 335 7.47 -7.61 -11.27
C ALA A 335 6.48 -6.65 -10.60
N THR A 336 5.57 -7.21 -9.81
CA THR A 336 4.55 -6.47 -9.08
C THR A 336 4.56 -6.86 -7.61
N HIS A 337 4.23 -5.91 -6.75
CA HIS A 337 4.10 -6.14 -5.32
C HIS A 337 2.83 -5.47 -4.80
N THR A 338 2.11 -6.17 -3.93
CA THR A 338 0.87 -5.66 -3.32
C THR A 338 1.22 -5.05 -1.97
N LEU A 339 1.01 -3.73 -1.84
CA LEU A 339 1.12 -3.02 -0.59
C LEU A 339 -0.20 -3.11 0.17
N THR A 340 -0.25 -3.98 1.18
CA THR A 340 -1.46 -4.21 1.96
C THR A 340 -1.86 -2.99 2.76
N GLY A 341 -3.10 -2.51 2.57
CA GLY A 341 -3.66 -1.37 3.30
C GLY A 341 -2.98 -0.01 3.07
N ALA A 342 -2.26 0.17 1.97
CA ALA A 342 -1.42 1.35 1.74
C ALA A 342 -2.16 2.60 1.28
N ASN A 343 -3.39 2.49 0.75
CA ASN A 343 -4.16 3.69 0.41
C ASN A 343 -4.80 4.31 1.67
N VAL A 344 -5.15 5.60 1.59
CA VAL A 344 -5.75 6.39 2.71
C VAL A 344 -7.05 5.78 3.28
N ASN A 345 -7.66 4.84 2.57
CA ASN A 345 -8.91 4.19 2.91
C ASN A 345 -8.73 2.69 3.29
N GLY A 346 -7.49 2.22 3.45
CA GLY A 346 -7.17 0.86 3.90
C GLY A 346 -7.26 -0.24 2.83
N CYS A 347 -7.39 0.08 1.54
CA CYS A 347 -7.31 -0.91 0.46
C CYS A 347 -5.87 -1.10 -0.03
N ASP A 348 -5.65 -2.27 -0.61
CA ASP A 348 -4.38 -2.68 -1.18
C ASP A 348 -4.03 -1.82 -2.41
N SER A 349 -2.74 -1.56 -2.59
CA SER A 349 -2.21 -0.91 -3.79
C SER A 349 -1.25 -1.84 -4.51
N ILE A 350 -1.16 -1.72 -5.83
CA ILE A 350 -0.21 -2.50 -6.63
C ILE A 350 0.89 -1.57 -7.11
N VAL A 351 2.13 -1.92 -6.83
CA VAL A 351 3.31 -1.26 -7.39
C VAL A 351 3.92 -2.18 -8.44
N THR A 352 4.24 -1.64 -9.61
CA THR A 352 4.99 -2.34 -10.65
C THR A 352 6.43 -1.81 -10.67
N LEU A 353 7.40 -2.72 -10.66
CA LEU A 353 8.81 -2.40 -10.81
C LEU A 353 9.15 -2.14 -12.28
N ASN A 354 9.86 -1.06 -12.56
CA ASN A 354 10.56 -0.80 -13.81
C ASN A 354 12.05 -0.63 -13.51
N LEU A 355 12.76 -1.75 -13.49
CA LEU A 355 14.16 -1.87 -13.13
C LEU A 355 15.05 -1.98 -14.37
N THR A 356 16.09 -1.15 -14.42
CA THR A 356 17.22 -1.29 -15.36
C THR A 356 18.49 -1.70 -14.61
N ILE A 357 19.01 -2.91 -14.86
CA ILE A 357 20.31 -3.36 -14.35
C ILE A 357 21.39 -3.09 -15.38
N ASN A 358 22.41 -2.33 -14.96
CA ASN A 358 23.61 -2.06 -15.72
C ASN A 358 24.76 -2.94 -15.18
N ASN A 359 25.32 -3.81 -16.03
CA ASN A 359 26.39 -4.71 -15.59
C ASN A 359 27.74 -3.99 -15.56
N SER A 360 28.49 -4.19 -14.49
CA SER A 360 29.88 -3.79 -14.36
C SER A 360 30.74 -4.48 -15.42
N SER A 361 31.75 -3.78 -15.96
CA SER A 361 32.69 -4.36 -16.93
C SER A 361 33.97 -4.85 -16.27
N ALA A 362 34.54 -5.93 -16.81
CA ALA A 362 35.84 -6.44 -16.41
C ALA A 362 36.84 -6.36 -17.58
N GLY A 363 38.09 -6.01 -17.29
CA GLY A 363 39.18 -5.94 -18.27
C GLY A 363 40.52 -6.43 -17.70
N THR A 364 41.46 -6.73 -18.59
CA THR A 364 42.81 -7.13 -18.20
C THR A 364 43.83 -6.18 -18.84
N ASP A 365 44.73 -5.65 -18.02
CA ASP A 365 45.86 -4.83 -18.45
C ASP A 365 47.13 -5.69 -18.46
N ILE A 366 47.77 -5.85 -19.63
CA ILE A 366 48.92 -6.73 -19.81
C ILE A 366 50.17 -5.87 -20.01
N VAL A 367 51.10 -5.93 -19.06
CA VAL A 367 52.29 -5.07 -19.02
C VAL A 367 53.55 -5.91 -18.80
N SER A 368 54.63 -5.58 -19.52
CA SER A 368 55.98 -6.13 -19.31
C SER A 368 56.94 -4.98 -19.02
N ALA A 369 57.69 -5.06 -17.92
CA ALA A 369 58.59 -4.00 -17.49
C ALA A 369 59.90 -4.54 -16.88
N CYS A 370 60.94 -3.70 -16.88
CA CYS A 370 62.24 -4.03 -16.30
C CYS A 370 62.33 -3.53 -14.85
N ASN A 371 62.74 -4.40 -13.92
CA ASN A 371 62.94 -4.16 -12.48
C ASN A 371 61.70 -3.73 -11.67
N SER A 372 60.98 -2.70 -12.08
CA SER A 372 59.78 -2.22 -11.37
C SER A 372 58.76 -1.55 -12.29
N TYR A 373 57.49 -1.62 -11.92
CA TYR A 373 56.39 -0.93 -12.60
C TYR A 373 55.39 -0.37 -11.58
N THR A 374 54.98 0.89 -11.75
CA THR A 374 53.91 1.48 -10.94
C THR A 374 52.61 1.43 -11.73
N TRP A 375 51.58 0.79 -11.18
CA TRP A 375 50.30 0.58 -11.87
C TRP A 375 49.26 1.64 -11.46
N ILE A 376 48.06 1.59 -12.06
CA ILE A 376 46.95 2.55 -11.87
C ILE A 376 46.42 2.60 -10.43
N ASP A 377 46.74 1.60 -9.61
CA ASP A 377 46.47 1.58 -8.16
C ASP A 377 47.50 2.41 -7.34
N ASN A 378 48.48 3.03 -8.01
CA ASN A 378 49.62 3.75 -7.43
C ASN A 378 50.58 2.86 -6.61
N VAL A 379 50.54 1.53 -6.79
CA VAL A 379 51.48 0.59 -6.17
C VAL A 379 52.63 0.31 -7.12
N THR A 380 53.87 0.38 -6.61
CA THR A 380 55.06 -0.03 -7.35
C THR A 380 55.36 -1.51 -7.13
N TYR A 381 55.24 -2.29 -8.19
CA TYR A 381 55.53 -3.72 -8.22
C TYR A 381 56.98 -3.95 -8.64
N THR A 382 57.74 -4.68 -7.83
CA THR A 382 59.13 -5.11 -8.11
C THR A 382 59.24 -6.59 -8.50
N SER A 383 58.09 -7.25 -8.66
CA SER A 383 57.96 -8.65 -9.09
C SER A 383 56.70 -8.82 -9.94
N SER A 384 56.67 -9.83 -10.81
CA SER A 384 55.48 -10.16 -11.62
C SER A 384 54.23 -10.36 -10.74
N ASN A 385 53.07 -9.91 -11.23
CA ASN A 385 51.79 -9.98 -10.52
C ASN A 385 50.64 -10.17 -11.51
N ASN A 386 49.79 -11.17 -11.28
CA ASN A 386 48.63 -11.49 -12.11
C ASN A 386 47.29 -11.49 -11.35
N THR A 387 47.27 -10.96 -10.12
CA THR A 387 46.09 -10.95 -9.23
C THR A 387 45.71 -9.56 -8.75
N ALA A 388 46.59 -8.56 -8.89
CA ALA A 388 46.26 -7.18 -8.53
C ALA A 388 45.07 -6.68 -9.35
N THR A 389 44.09 -6.10 -8.66
CA THR A 389 42.89 -5.53 -9.28
C THR A 389 42.72 -4.08 -8.85
N HIS A 390 42.11 -3.28 -9.71
CA HIS A 390 41.77 -1.90 -9.42
C HIS A 390 40.36 -1.60 -9.92
N THR A 391 39.57 -0.93 -9.09
CA THR A 391 38.20 -0.52 -9.42
C THR A 391 38.22 0.88 -10.01
N LEU A 392 37.84 1.00 -11.28
CA LEU A 392 37.62 2.27 -11.95
C LEU A 392 36.19 2.74 -11.64
N THR A 393 36.07 3.78 -10.82
CA THR A 393 34.78 4.31 -10.35
C THR A 393 34.02 4.96 -11.50
N GLY A 394 32.79 4.52 -11.77
CA GLY A 394 31.90 5.08 -12.81
C GLY A 394 32.42 5.00 -14.25
N ALA A 395 33.36 4.08 -14.54
CA ALA A 395 34.09 4.09 -15.81
C ALA A 395 33.33 3.54 -17.02
N ASN A 396 32.26 2.76 -16.83
CA ASN A 396 31.46 2.29 -17.95
C ASN A 396 30.42 3.34 -18.40
N VAL A 397 29.93 3.22 -19.63
CA VAL A 397 28.98 4.18 -20.25
C VAL A 397 27.68 4.38 -19.45
N ASN A 398 27.38 3.46 -18.53
CA ASN A 398 26.18 3.46 -17.69
C ASN A 398 26.45 3.90 -16.25
N GLY A 399 27.67 4.35 -15.92
CA GLY A 399 28.04 4.88 -14.60
C GLY A 399 28.31 3.82 -13.52
N CYS A 400 28.40 2.54 -13.87
CA CYS A 400 28.82 1.50 -12.93
C CYS A 400 30.34 1.35 -12.89
N ASP A 401 30.81 0.90 -11.74
CA ASP A 401 32.22 0.63 -11.50
C ASP A 401 32.71 -0.51 -12.41
N SER A 402 33.96 -0.44 -12.82
CA SER A 402 34.60 -1.49 -13.62
C SER A 402 35.83 -2.00 -12.92
N VAL A 403 36.13 -3.30 -13.06
CA VAL A 403 37.31 -3.91 -12.46
C VAL A 403 38.33 -4.20 -13.54
N VAL A 404 39.55 -3.68 -13.37
CA VAL A 404 40.69 -4.02 -14.21
C VAL A 404 41.61 -4.93 -13.41
N THR A 405 42.07 -6.02 -14.02
CA THR A 405 43.06 -6.95 -13.44
C THR A 405 44.41 -6.74 -14.12
N LEU A 406 45.48 -6.58 -13.35
CA LEU A 406 46.84 -6.49 -13.85
C LEU A 406 47.39 -7.88 -14.15
N ASN A 407 48.00 -8.03 -15.32
CA ASN A 407 48.88 -9.15 -15.69
C ASN A 407 50.27 -8.60 -16.03
N LEU A 408 51.08 -8.41 -14.99
CA LEU A 408 52.42 -7.82 -15.03
C LEU A 408 53.51 -8.90 -15.04
N THR A 409 54.46 -8.78 -15.96
CA THR A 409 55.73 -9.52 -15.95
C THR A 409 56.89 -8.57 -15.68
N ILE A 410 57.65 -8.80 -14.59
CA ILE A 410 58.88 -8.06 -14.26
C ILE A 410 60.10 -8.89 -14.67
N ASN A 411 60.94 -8.29 -15.52
CA ASN A 411 62.22 -8.86 -15.95
C ASN A 411 63.37 -8.17 -15.20
N ASN A 412 64.17 -8.93 -14.47
CA ASN A 412 65.31 -8.39 -13.73
C ASN A 412 66.56 -8.30 -14.63
N ASN A 413 67.39 -7.29 -14.37
CA ASN A 413 68.71 -7.20 -14.98
C ASN A 413 69.61 -8.37 -14.52
N THR A 414 70.59 -8.72 -15.36
CA THR A 414 71.63 -9.69 -15.01
C THR A 414 72.97 -8.96 -14.87
N ASN A 415 73.75 -9.34 -13.86
CA ASN A 415 75.08 -8.80 -13.64
C ASN A 415 76.13 -9.87 -13.97
N GLY A 416 77.21 -9.48 -14.65
CA GLY A 416 78.33 -10.35 -15.00
C GLY A 416 79.68 -9.76 -14.60
N ILE A 417 80.70 -10.61 -14.47
CA ILE A 417 82.09 -10.20 -14.24
C ILE A 417 82.92 -10.73 -15.41
N ASP A 418 83.72 -9.86 -16.02
CA ASP A 418 84.67 -10.19 -17.08
C ASP A 418 86.09 -10.17 -16.52
N VAL A 419 86.80 -11.31 -16.54
CA VAL A 419 88.10 -11.48 -15.88
C VAL A 419 89.21 -11.59 -16.92
N ILE A 420 90.11 -10.61 -16.95
CA ILE A 420 91.13 -10.48 -17.99
C ILE A 420 92.52 -10.26 -17.39
N SER A 421 93.56 -10.86 -17.98
CA SER A 421 94.97 -10.65 -17.64
C SER A 421 95.74 -10.27 -18.90
N ALA A 422 96.48 -9.17 -18.88
CA ALA A 422 97.21 -8.65 -20.05
C ALA A 422 98.55 -8.01 -19.67
N CYS A 423 99.47 -7.93 -20.64
CA CYS A 423 100.76 -7.27 -20.46
C CYS A 423 100.69 -5.80 -20.87
N ASN A 424 101.19 -4.90 -20.01
CA ASN A 424 101.31 -3.44 -20.19
C ASN A 424 100.01 -2.64 -20.38
N SER A 425 99.10 -3.05 -21.27
CA SER A 425 97.83 -2.37 -21.50
C SER A 425 96.75 -3.28 -22.08
N TYR A 426 95.48 -2.98 -21.81
CA TYR A 426 94.32 -3.67 -22.38
C TYR A 426 93.18 -2.69 -22.67
N THR A 427 92.56 -2.78 -23.85
CA THR A 427 91.35 -2.01 -24.19
C THR A 427 90.12 -2.87 -23.98
N TRP A 428 89.18 -2.42 -23.13
CA TRP A 428 87.98 -3.18 -22.79
C TRP A 428 86.75 -2.76 -23.62
N ILE A 429 85.60 -3.41 -23.41
CA ILE A 429 84.35 -3.22 -24.18
C ILE A 429 83.74 -1.81 -24.06
N ASP A 430 84.18 -1.04 -23.06
CA ASP A 430 83.86 0.39 -22.91
C ASP A 430 84.71 1.30 -23.82
N ASN A 431 85.59 0.72 -24.64
CA ASN A 431 86.58 1.38 -25.50
C ASN A 431 87.65 2.18 -24.74
N VAL A 432 87.85 1.93 -23.44
CA VAL A 432 88.90 2.55 -22.63
C VAL A 432 90.12 1.63 -22.59
N THR A 433 91.32 2.21 -22.82
CA THR A 433 92.60 1.50 -22.66
C THR A 433 93.13 1.66 -21.24
N TYR A 434 93.23 0.54 -20.53
CA TYR A 434 93.75 0.44 -19.17
C TYR A 434 95.23 0.08 -19.20
N THR A 435 96.07 0.89 -18.57
CA THR A 435 97.52 0.64 -18.38
C THR A 435 97.87 0.16 -16.97
N SER A 436 96.85 -0.10 -16.14
CA SER A 436 96.96 -0.63 -14.78
C SER A 436 95.77 -1.55 -14.48
N SER A 437 95.92 -2.47 -13.53
CA SER A 437 94.83 -3.34 -13.08
C SER A 437 93.60 -2.54 -12.63
N ASN A 438 92.39 -3.04 -12.93
CA ASN A 438 91.12 -2.38 -12.60
C ASN A 438 90.03 -3.42 -12.30
N ASN A 439 89.37 -3.29 -11.15
CA ASN A 439 88.28 -4.18 -10.71
C ASN A 439 86.94 -3.45 -10.46
N THR A 440 86.81 -2.22 -10.97
CA THR A 440 85.65 -1.34 -10.72
C THR A 440 85.00 -0.81 -11.99
N ALA A 441 85.66 -0.89 -13.15
CA ALA A 441 85.07 -0.44 -14.40
C ALA A 441 83.84 -1.28 -14.74
N THR A 442 82.74 -0.62 -15.11
CA THR A 442 81.48 -1.26 -15.48
C THR A 442 81.01 -0.78 -16.84
N HIS A 443 80.35 -1.64 -17.59
CA HIS A 443 79.71 -1.30 -18.85
C HIS A 443 78.29 -1.85 -18.91
N THR A 444 77.35 -1.03 -19.38
CA THR A 444 75.96 -1.42 -19.58
C THR A 444 75.78 -1.99 -20.97
N LEU A 445 75.38 -3.25 -21.05
CA LEU A 445 74.99 -3.89 -22.29
C LEU A 445 73.49 -3.65 -22.53
N THR A 446 73.17 -2.73 -23.44
CA THR A 446 71.80 -2.36 -23.75
C THR A 446 71.04 -3.53 -24.37
N GLY A 447 69.90 -3.92 -23.78
CA GLY A 447 69.03 -4.99 -24.28
C GLY A 447 69.63 -6.41 -24.32
N ALA A 448 70.66 -6.67 -23.52
CA ALA A 448 71.47 -7.90 -23.65
C ALA A 448 70.85 -9.16 -23.03
N ASN A 449 69.86 -9.05 -22.13
CA ASN A 449 69.16 -10.23 -21.65
C ASN A 449 68.08 -10.69 -22.65
N VAL A 450 67.67 -11.96 -22.59
CA VAL A 450 66.69 -12.58 -23.51
C VAL A 450 65.33 -11.87 -23.55
N ASN A 451 65.04 -11.01 -22.56
CA ASN A 451 63.80 -10.27 -22.40
C ASN A 451 63.95 -8.75 -22.69
N GLY A 452 65.09 -8.32 -23.24
CA GLY A 452 65.32 -6.94 -23.71
C GLY A 452 65.64 -5.90 -22.63
N CYS A 453 65.93 -6.30 -21.38
CA CYS A 453 66.42 -5.39 -20.35
C CYS A 453 67.95 -5.27 -20.37
N ASP A 454 68.45 -4.12 -19.93
CA ASP A 454 69.87 -3.83 -19.83
C ASP A 454 70.57 -4.69 -18.78
N SER A 455 71.78 -5.15 -19.09
CA SER A 455 72.65 -5.91 -18.18
C SER A 455 73.91 -5.09 -17.85
N ILE A 456 74.52 -5.34 -16.69
CA ILE A 456 75.78 -4.67 -16.30
C ILE A 456 76.90 -5.69 -16.23
N VAL A 457 78.01 -5.43 -16.91
CA VAL A 457 79.24 -6.21 -16.79
C VAL A 457 80.29 -5.40 -16.05
N THR A 458 80.99 -6.03 -15.10
CA THR A 458 82.10 -5.42 -14.34
C THR A 458 83.43 -6.04 -14.76
N LEU A 459 84.42 -5.22 -15.09
CA LEU A 459 85.77 -5.66 -15.44
C LEU A 459 86.57 -6.00 -14.18
N ASN A 460 87.26 -7.15 -14.22
CA ASN A 460 88.31 -7.54 -13.29
C ASN A 460 89.60 -7.80 -14.07
N LEU A 461 90.35 -6.73 -14.34
CA LEU A 461 91.56 -6.69 -15.13
C LEU A 461 92.81 -6.71 -14.25
N THR A 462 93.76 -7.58 -14.58
CA THR A 462 95.14 -7.56 -14.05
C THR A 462 96.13 -7.17 -15.15
N ILE A 463 96.88 -6.07 -14.97
CA ILE A 463 97.97 -5.67 -15.88
C ILE A 463 99.32 -6.06 -15.29
N ASN A 464 100.09 -6.83 -16.06
CA ASN A 464 101.46 -7.21 -15.73
C ASN A 464 102.45 -6.37 -16.54
N ASN A 465 103.36 -5.66 -15.86
CA ASN A 465 104.33 -4.79 -16.52
C ASN A 465 105.59 -5.55 -16.94
N SER A 466 106.09 -5.31 -18.15
CA SER A 466 107.40 -5.79 -18.61
C SER A 466 108.54 -5.23 -17.74
N SER A 467 109.56 -6.03 -17.45
CA SER A 467 110.77 -5.57 -16.72
C SER A 467 111.89 -5.13 -17.67
N ALA A 468 112.72 -4.20 -17.23
CA ALA A 468 113.91 -3.74 -17.95
C ALA A 468 115.19 -3.96 -17.11
N GLY A 469 116.29 -4.32 -17.75
CA GLY A 469 117.59 -4.57 -17.11
C GLY A 469 118.78 -4.08 -17.93
N THR A 470 119.95 -4.00 -17.31
CA THR A 470 121.21 -3.62 -17.97
C THR A 470 122.28 -4.67 -17.69
N ASP A 471 122.94 -5.14 -18.73
CA ASP A 471 124.05 -6.09 -18.67
C ASP A 471 125.37 -5.34 -18.90
N ILE A 472 126.31 -5.39 -17.95
CA ILE A 472 127.54 -4.59 -17.95
C ILE A 472 128.73 -5.52 -18.12
N VAL A 473 129.49 -5.37 -19.21
CA VAL A 473 130.58 -6.29 -19.59
C VAL A 473 131.84 -5.52 -20.01
N SER A 474 133.03 -6.03 -19.68
CA SER A 474 134.32 -5.51 -20.17
C SER A 474 135.15 -6.65 -20.76
N ALA A 475 135.64 -6.50 -22.00
CA ALA A 475 136.38 -7.55 -22.71
C ALA A 475 137.57 -6.99 -23.53
N CYS A 476 138.51 -7.85 -23.90
CA CYS A 476 139.65 -7.48 -24.74
C CYS A 476 139.39 -7.88 -26.20
N ASN A 477 139.67 -6.97 -27.13
CA ASN A 477 139.50 -7.10 -28.59
C ASN A 477 138.05 -7.28 -29.10
N SER A 478 137.27 -8.25 -28.60
CA SER A 478 135.88 -8.48 -29.03
C SER A 478 135.02 -9.23 -28.01
N TYR A 479 133.71 -9.02 -28.02
CA TYR A 479 132.72 -9.73 -27.19
C TYR A 479 131.43 -10.02 -27.96
N THR A 480 130.90 -11.25 -27.88
CA THR A 480 129.59 -11.62 -28.45
C THR A 480 128.53 -11.57 -27.36
N TRP A 481 127.46 -10.80 -27.55
CA TRP A 481 126.39 -10.63 -26.56
C TRP A 481 125.17 -11.53 -26.83
N ILE A 482 124.15 -11.49 -25.96
CA ILE A 482 122.97 -12.38 -25.99
C ILE A 482 122.11 -12.22 -27.25
N ASP A 483 122.28 -11.12 -27.98
CA ASP A 483 121.70 -10.90 -29.30
C ASP A 483 122.43 -11.66 -30.43
N ASN A 484 123.47 -12.43 -30.09
CA ASN A 484 124.39 -13.14 -30.97
C ASN A 484 125.23 -12.23 -31.89
N VAL A 485 125.38 -10.94 -31.56
CA VAL A 485 126.23 -10.01 -32.30
C VAL A 485 127.59 -9.89 -31.62
N THR A 486 128.67 -9.96 -32.41
CA THR A 486 130.05 -9.76 -31.94
C THR A 486 130.45 -8.29 -32.07
N TYR A 487 130.69 -7.65 -30.93
CA TYR A 487 131.12 -6.26 -30.81
C TYR A 487 132.64 -6.19 -30.70
N THR A 488 133.29 -5.43 -31.59
CA THR A 488 134.75 -5.16 -31.59
C THR A 488 135.09 -3.75 -31.07
N SER A 489 134.08 -3.02 -30.60
CA SER A 489 134.19 -1.71 -29.95
C SER A 489 133.15 -1.60 -28.83
N SER A 490 133.37 -0.70 -27.87
CA SER A 490 132.44 -0.46 -26.75
C SER A 490 131.05 -0.05 -27.25
N ASN A 491 129.97 -0.55 -26.60
CA ASN A 491 128.57 -0.29 -27.00
C ASN A 491 127.67 -0.16 -25.76
N ASN A 492 126.85 0.90 -25.68
CA ASN A 492 125.93 1.16 -24.58
C ASN A 492 124.46 1.35 -25.01
N THR A 493 124.11 0.97 -26.24
CA THR A 493 122.75 1.15 -26.81
C THR A 493 122.13 -0.15 -27.32
N ALA A 494 122.88 -1.23 -27.47
CA ALA A 494 122.32 -2.49 -27.92
C ALA A 494 121.30 -3.03 -26.92
N THR A 495 120.13 -3.45 -27.39
CA THR A 495 119.05 -4.00 -26.57
C THR A 495 118.60 -5.34 -27.10
N HIS A 496 118.18 -6.24 -26.22
CA HIS A 496 117.61 -7.53 -26.58
C HIS A 496 116.35 -7.81 -25.76
N THR A 497 115.29 -8.28 -26.42
CA THR A 497 114.03 -8.65 -25.78
C THR A 497 114.07 -10.12 -25.37
N LEU A 498 113.98 -10.38 -24.07
CA LEU A 498 113.80 -11.71 -23.53
C LEU A 498 112.31 -12.05 -23.49
N THR A 499 111.89 -12.95 -24.37
CA THR A 499 110.48 -13.37 -24.47
C THR A 499 110.04 -14.13 -23.21
N GLY A 500 108.95 -13.70 -22.58
CA GLY A 500 108.37 -14.33 -21.38
C GLY A 500 109.24 -14.36 -20.13
N ALA A 501 110.25 -13.49 -20.03
CA ALA A 501 111.30 -13.62 -19.02
C ALA A 501 110.93 -13.15 -17.61
N ASN A 502 109.88 -12.35 -17.44
CA ASN A 502 109.43 -11.98 -16.09
C ASN A 502 108.55 -13.08 -15.48
N VAL A 503 108.41 -13.06 -14.14
CA VAL A 503 107.64 -14.05 -13.35
C VAL A 503 106.16 -14.16 -13.78
N ASN A 504 105.64 -13.15 -14.48
CA ASN A 504 104.25 -13.08 -14.94
C ASN A 504 104.11 -13.37 -16.46
N GLY A 505 105.16 -13.85 -17.13
CA GLY A 505 105.13 -14.26 -18.54
C GLY A 505 105.14 -13.12 -19.57
N CYS A 506 105.41 -11.88 -19.16
CA CYS A 506 105.59 -10.76 -20.09
C CYS A 506 107.04 -10.63 -20.55
N ASP A 507 107.22 -10.18 -21.78
CA ASP A 507 108.53 -9.91 -22.38
C ASP A 507 109.29 -8.85 -21.58
N SER A 508 110.61 -9.00 -21.47
CA SER A 508 111.50 -8.07 -20.76
C SER A 508 112.60 -7.58 -21.68
N VAL A 509 113.10 -6.36 -21.47
CA VAL A 509 114.15 -5.77 -22.33
C VAL A 509 115.44 -5.63 -21.54
N VAL A 510 116.55 -6.17 -22.06
CA VAL A 510 117.89 -5.99 -21.49
C VAL A 510 118.71 -5.07 -22.40
N THR A 511 119.48 -4.17 -21.83
CA THR A 511 120.39 -3.26 -22.56
C THR A 511 121.85 -3.58 -22.25
N LEU A 512 122.71 -3.69 -23.25
CA LEU A 512 124.14 -3.93 -23.11
C LEU A 512 124.89 -2.63 -22.80
N ASN A 513 125.81 -2.69 -21.85
CA ASN A 513 126.83 -1.67 -21.59
C ASN A 513 128.22 -2.32 -21.60
N LEU A 514 128.83 -2.38 -22.78
CA LEU A 514 130.08 -3.06 -23.09
C LEU A 514 131.25 -2.08 -23.24
N THR A 515 132.40 -2.42 -22.64
CA THR A 515 133.70 -1.74 -22.88
C THR A 515 134.74 -2.69 -23.51
N ILE A 516 135.38 -2.29 -24.62
CA ILE A 516 136.43 -3.08 -25.30
C ILE A 516 137.81 -2.40 -25.18
N ASN A 517 138.83 -3.15 -24.73
CA ASN A 517 140.23 -2.70 -24.62
C ASN A 517 141.12 -3.39 -25.69
N ASN A 518 141.94 -2.62 -26.42
CA ASN A 518 142.80 -3.12 -27.52
C ASN A 518 144.30 -3.14 -27.13
N ASN A 519 145.06 -4.13 -27.63
CA ASN A 519 146.50 -4.31 -27.35
C ASN A 519 147.40 -3.42 -28.25
N THR A 520 148.59 -3.03 -27.75
CA THR A 520 149.64 -2.31 -28.52
C THR A 520 150.99 -3.04 -28.49
N ASN A 521 151.67 -3.19 -29.63
CA ASN A 521 153.00 -3.83 -29.75
C ASN A 521 154.14 -2.79 -29.84
N GLY A 522 155.34 -3.11 -29.31
CA GLY A 522 156.56 -2.29 -29.38
C GLY A 522 157.74 -3.04 -30.03
N ILE A 523 158.69 -2.31 -30.63
CA ILE A 523 159.90 -2.84 -31.30
C ILE A 523 161.14 -2.36 -30.53
N ASP A 524 162.13 -3.23 -30.34
CA ASP A 524 163.42 -2.93 -29.68
C ASP A 524 164.59 -3.09 -30.67
N VAL A 525 165.60 -2.22 -30.64
CA VAL A 525 166.74 -2.18 -31.59
C VAL A 525 168.05 -1.92 -30.83
N ILE A 526 169.04 -2.81 -30.98
CA ILE A 526 170.35 -2.75 -30.28
C ILE A 526 171.54 -2.96 -31.23
N SER A 527 172.68 -2.30 -30.94
CA SER A 527 173.98 -2.43 -31.62
C SER A 527 175.07 -2.80 -30.60
N ALA A 528 175.89 -3.84 -30.88
CA ALA A 528 176.98 -4.30 -30.00
C ALA A 528 178.19 -4.79 -30.82
N CYS A 529 179.42 -4.61 -30.30
CA CYS A 529 180.65 -4.85 -31.07
C CYS A 529 181.34 -6.20 -30.82
N ASN A 530 180.80 -7.15 -30.04
CA ASN A 530 181.38 -8.51 -29.93
C ASN A 530 180.37 -9.64 -29.56
N SER A 531 179.49 -9.50 -28.56
CA SER A 531 178.38 -10.46 -28.33
C SER A 531 177.22 -9.86 -27.52
N TYR A 532 175.99 -10.31 -27.78
CA TYR A 532 174.74 -9.94 -27.09
C TYR A 532 173.78 -11.14 -27.06
N THR A 533 173.07 -11.34 -25.94
CA THR A 533 172.08 -12.42 -25.74
C THR A 533 170.69 -11.79 -25.60
N TRP A 534 169.72 -12.25 -26.40
CA TRP A 534 168.33 -11.77 -26.36
C TRP A 534 167.54 -12.30 -25.15
N ILE A 535 166.42 -11.64 -24.83
CA ILE A 535 165.55 -11.96 -23.70
C ILE A 535 164.86 -13.34 -23.80
N ASP A 536 164.98 -14.03 -24.94
CA ASP A 536 164.45 -15.38 -25.19
C ASP A 536 165.48 -16.52 -25.06
N ASN A 537 166.71 -16.26 -24.58
CA ASN A 537 167.68 -17.29 -24.16
C ASN A 537 168.03 -18.35 -25.23
N VAL A 538 168.15 -17.95 -26.50
CA VAL A 538 168.73 -18.79 -27.57
C VAL A 538 170.21 -18.46 -27.75
N THR A 539 171.09 -19.47 -27.64
CA THR A 539 172.46 -19.49 -28.23
C THR A 539 172.42 -19.81 -29.71
#